data_AF-A0A9X2TP13-F1
#
_entry.id   AF-A0A9X2TP13-F1
#
_cell.length_a   1.000
_cell.length_b   1.000
_cell.length_c   1.000
_cell.angle_alpha   90.00
_cell.angle_beta   90.00
_cell.angle_gamma   90.00
#
_symmetry.space_group_name_H-M   'P 1'
#
loop_
_entity.id
_entity.type
_entity.pdbx_description
1 polymer ?
#
loop_
_entity_poly.entity_id
_entity_poly.type
_entity_poly.pdbx_seq_one_letter_code
_entity_poly.pdbx_strand_id
1 'polypeptide(L)'
;MPFAILRQCPLVSSALVAAVFAGCAMAESPISKQEFSAHVDALLAGKDSAVVKAGKLADFPWKTLCFERDDNLLLKFDRGGETFVLRLPYEEFFVDEAHAGNSLEDSCVAPSDHILIKKKYPGYQGPIEFQRAAQLG
;
A
#
# COMPACT_ATOMS: atom_id res chain seq x y z
N MET A 1 72.14 29.72 2.87
CA MET A 1 71.06 28.82 3.34
C MET A 1 70.91 29.00 4.85
N PRO A 2 69.80 29.59 5.32
CA PRO A 2 69.23 29.25 6.61
C PRO A 2 67.76 28.81 6.47
N PHE A 3 67.41 27.76 7.20
CA PHE A 3 66.05 27.27 7.36
C PHE A 3 65.29 28.15 8.36
N ALA A 4 64.09 28.61 7.99
CA ALA A 4 63.11 29.17 8.91
C ALA A 4 61.88 28.26 8.93
N ILE A 5 61.71 27.53 10.03
CA ILE A 5 60.56 26.67 10.31
C ILE A 5 59.50 27.56 10.97
N LEU A 6 58.42 27.86 10.24
CA LEU A 6 57.27 28.62 10.75
C LEU A 6 56.27 27.66 11.42
N ARG A 7 56.25 27.79 12.75
CA ARG A 7 55.15 27.72 13.73
C ARG A 7 53.77 27.20 13.25
N GLN A 8 53.31 26.22 14.02
CA GLN A 8 52.05 25.46 13.97
C GLN A 8 50.77 26.33 14.08
N CYS A 9 49.73 25.95 13.33
CA CYS A 9 48.32 26.23 13.64
C CYS A 9 47.56 24.89 13.60
N PRO A 10 47.02 24.37 14.72
CA PRO A 10 46.11 23.24 14.68
C PRO A 10 44.73 23.74 14.24
N LEU A 11 44.36 23.44 12.99
CA LEU A 11 42.98 23.55 12.53
C LEU A 11 42.17 22.44 13.22
N VAL A 12 41.37 22.85 14.21
CA VAL A 12 40.31 22.04 14.81
C VAL A 12 39.36 21.61 13.70
N SER A 13 39.43 20.33 13.32
CA SER A 13 38.49 19.71 12.39
C SER A 13 37.20 19.41 13.14
N SER A 14 36.21 20.29 13.00
CA SER A 14 34.83 20.02 13.40
C SER A 14 34.25 18.96 12.47
N ALA A 15 34.13 17.73 12.97
CA ALA A 15 33.43 16.65 12.28
C ALA A 15 31.93 16.99 12.21
N LEU A 16 31.44 17.31 11.01
CA LEU A 16 30.01 17.40 10.72
C LEU A 16 29.43 15.97 10.76
N VAL A 17 28.70 15.66 11.83
CA VAL A 17 27.84 14.48 11.90
C VAL A 17 26.67 14.71 10.95
N ALA A 18 26.76 14.14 9.75
CA ALA A 18 25.63 14.06 8.84
C ALA A 18 24.60 13.09 9.43
N ALA A 19 23.55 13.63 10.04
CA ALA A 19 22.35 12.87 10.36
C ALA A 19 21.69 12.44 9.04
N VAL A 20 21.82 11.15 8.69
CA VAL A 20 21.04 10.55 7.61
C VAL A 20 19.60 10.48 8.09
N PHE A 21 18.77 11.41 7.64
CA PHE A 21 17.33 11.25 7.71
C PHE A 21 16.99 10.05 6.83
N ALA A 22 16.77 8.89 7.45
CA ALA A 22 16.00 7.81 6.86
C ALA A 22 14.55 8.31 6.72
N GLY A 23 14.32 9.21 5.77
CA GLY A 23 12.99 9.49 5.29
C GLY A 23 12.49 8.18 4.70
N CYS A 24 11.40 7.64 5.25
CA CYS A 24 10.60 6.65 4.57
C CYS A 24 10.20 7.26 3.22
N ALA A 25 10.99 7.00 2.19
CA ALA A 25 10.63 7.33 0.83
C ALA A 25 9.41 6.48 0.52
N MET A 26 8.23 7.09 0.57
CA MET A 26 7.03 6.46 0.02
C MET A 26 7.25 6.41 -1.49
N ALA A 27 7.62 5.24 -1.97
CA ALA A 27 7.81 5.01 -3.39
C ALA A 27 6.43 5.06 -4.08
N GLU A 28 6.40 5.70 -5.24
CA GLU A 28 5.18 5.80 -6.05
C GLU A 28 4.68 4.39 -6.40
N SER A 29 3.36 4.18 -6.28
CA SER A 29 2.76 2.85 -6.47
C SER A 29 3.17 2.27 -7.83
N PRO A 30 3.65 1.01 -7.88
CA PRO A 30 4.06 0.37 -9.12
C PRO A 30 2.87 0.07 -10.05
N ILE A 31 1.64 0.31 -9.57
CA ILE A 31 0.40 0.18 -10.32
C ILE A 31 -0.39 1.49 -10.21
N SER A 32 -0.91 1.97 -11.33
CA SER A 32 -1.83 3.11 -11.36
C SER A 32 -3.25 2.70 -10.95
N LYS A 33 -4.09 3.69 -10.60
CA LYS A 33 -5.53 3.43 -10.34
C LYS A 33 -6.22 2.75 -11.52
N GLN A 34 -5.94 3.19 -12.74
CA GLN A 34 -6.61 2.68 -13.94
C GLN A 34 -6.26 1.22 -14.20
N GLU A 35 -4.99 0.85 -14.07
CA GLU A 35 -4.54 -0.53 -14.17
C GLU A 35 -5.15 -1.39 -13.06
N PHE A 36 -5.15 -0.91 -11.82
CA PHE A 36 -5.76 -1.62 -10.70
C PHE A 36 -7.27 -1.83 -10.92
N SER A 37 -7.98 -0.81 -11.40
CA SER A 37 -9.42 -0.89 -11.70
C SER A 37 -9.73 -1.94 -12.77
N ALA A 38 -9.00 -1.89 -13.90
CA ALA A 38 -9.15 -2.87 -14.97
C ALA A 38 -8.85 -4.30 -14.50
N HIS A 39 -7.87 -4.46 -13.60
CA HIS A 39 -7.53 -5.73 -13.00
C HIS A 39 -8.63 -6.26 -12.08
N VAL A 40 -9.22 -5.39 -11.25
CA VAL A 40 -10.38 -5.74 -10.41
C VAL A 40 -11.57 -6.17 -11.26
N ASP A 41 -11.84 -5.49 -12.37
CA ASP A 41 -12.88 -5.89 -13.32
C ASP A 41 -12.62 -7.28 -13.93
N ALA A 42 -11.36 -7.58 -14.27
CA ALA A 42 -10.95 -8.89 -14.74
C ALA A 42 -11.15 -9.98 -13.68
N LEU A 43 -10.87 -9.70 -12.40
CA LEU A 43 -11.11 -10.61 -11.29
C LEU A 43 -12.61 -10.89 -11.07
N LEU A 44 -13.46 -9.88 -11.27
CA LEU A 44 -14.91 -10.04 -11.21
C LEU A 44 -15.46 -10.83 -12.41
N ALA A 45 -14.78 -10.80 -13.56
CA ALA A 45 -15.14 -11.55 -14.77
C ALA A 45 -16.62 -11.36 -15.16
N GLY A 46 -17.12 -10.13 -15.07
CA GLY A 46 -18.51 -9.76 -15.36
C GLY A 46 -19.53 -10.14 -14.29
N LYS A 47 -19.13 -10.81 -13.19
CA LYS A 47 -20.00 -11.13 -12.06
C LYS A 47 -20.12 -9.94 -11.11
N ASP A 48 -21.07 -10.02 -10.19
CA ASP A 48 -21.25 -9.00 -9.14
C ASP A 48 -20.36 -9.23 -7.92
N SER A 49 -19.79 -10.43 -7.77
CA SER A 49 -18.83 -10.72 -6.73
C SER A 49 -17.91 -11.89 -7.09
N ALA A 50 -16.73 -11.91 -6.47
CA ALA A 50 -15.75 -12.98 -6.56
C ALA A 50 -14.97 -13.11 -5.25
N VAL A 51 -14.80 -14.34 -4.78
CA VAL A 51 -13.81 -14.65 -3.73
C VAL A 51 -12.50 -14.97 -4.43
N VAL A 52 -11.45 -14.23 -4.09
CA VAL A 52 -10.12 -14.38 -4.69
C VAL A 52 -9.06 -14.41 -3.61
N LYS A 53 -7.89 -14.98 -3.91
CA LYS A 53 -6.70 -14.78 -3.06
C LYS A 53 -6.29 -13.31 -3.13
N ALA A 54 -5.96 -12.69 -1.99
CA ALA A 54 -5.53 -11.30 -1.94
C ALA A 54 -4.30 -11.06 -2.82
N GLY A 55 -3.40 -12.05 -2.92
CA GLY A 55 -2.25 -12.05 -3.83
C GLY A 55 -2.57 -11.83 -5.31
N LYS A 56 -3.84 -11.96 -5.71
CA LYS A 56 -4.32 -11.66 -7.06
C LYS A 56 -4.68 -10.20 -7.27
N LEU A 57 -4.71 -9.33 -6.25
CA LEU A 57 -5.01 -7.90 -6.41
C LEU A 57 -3.91 -7.11 -7.13
N ALA A 58 -2.68 -7.64 -7.14
CA ALA A 58 -1.54 -6.97 -7.74
C ALA A 58 -0.55 -8.02 -8.27
N ASP A 59 0.00 -7.76 -9.46
CA ASP A 59 0.90 -8.69 -10.16
C ASP A 59 2.39 -8.50 -9.81
N PHE A 60 2.69 -7.70 -8.79
CA PHE A 60 4.03 -7.52 -8.23
C PHE A 60 4.16 -8.20 -6.86
N PRO A 61 5.38 -8.54 -6.41
CA PRO A 61 5.57 -9.24 -5.13
C PRO A 61 5.39 -8.29 -3.94
N TRP A 62 4.60 -8.71 -2.95
CA TRP A 62 4.39 -8.03 -1.67
C TRP A 62 4.16 -9.05 -0.54
N LYS A 63 4.40 -8.63 0.71
CA LYS A 63 4.28 -9.47 1.91
C LYS A 63 2.95 -9.28 2.62
N THR A 64 2.53 -8.02 2.75
CA THR A 64 1.32 -7.63 3.47
C THR A 64 0.63 -6.52 2.71
N LEU A 65 -0.70 -6.57 2.63
CA LEU A 65 -1.55 -5.50 2.12
C LEU A 65 -2.46 -5.03 3.25
N CYS A 66 -2.39 -3.75 3.62
CA CYS A 66 -3.28 -3.15 4.61
C CYS A 66 -4.27 -2.19 3.93
N PHE A 67 -5.50 -2.19 4.41
CA PHE A 67 -6.56 -1.30 3.96
C PHE A 67 -6.76 -0.25 5.06
N GLU A 68 -6.50 1.02 4.75
CA GLU A 68 -6.74 2.13 5.68
C GLU A 68 -7.84 3.03 5.13
N ARG A 69 -8.74 3.44 6.03
CA ARG A 69 -9.83 4.34 5.72
C ARG A 69 -9.42 5.75 6.15
N ASP A 70 -9.15 6.61 5.18
CA ASP A 70 -8.88 8.04 5.38
C ASP A 70 -9.87 8.86 4.55
N ASP A 71 -9.48 10.00 3.97
CA ASP A 71 -10.26 10.70 2.92
C ASP A 71 -10.46 9.85 1.65
N ASN A 72 -9.64 8.81 1.45
CA ASN A 72 -9.70 7.83 0.37
C ASN A 72 -9.48 6.43 0.95
N LEU A 73 -9.84 5.39 0.22
CA LEU A 73 -9.36 4.05 0.54
C LEU A 73 -7.86 3.96 0.19
N LEU A 74 -7.03 3.67 1.18
CA LEU A 74 -5.60 3.49 1.01
C LEU A 74 -5.26 2.00 1.01
N LEU A 75 -4.66 1.53 -0.09
CA LEU A 75 -4.07 0.19 -0.17
C LEU A 75 -2.57 0.30 0.02
N LYS A 76 -2.07 -0.21 1.15
CA LYS A 76 -0.65 -0.12 1.54
C LYS A 76 0.01 -1.47 1.40
N PHE A 77 0.84 -1.60 0.37
CA PHE A 77 1.59 -2.82 0.08
C PHE A 77 2.98 -2.74 0.74
N ASP A 78 3.23 -3.58 1.73
CA ASP A 78 4.56 -3.79 2.32
C ASP A 78 5.34 -4.83 1.50
N ARG A 79 6.58 -4.51 1.15
CA ARG A 79 7.49 -5.38 0.39
C ARG A 79 8.74 -5.78 1.19
N GLY A 80 8.70 -5.70 2.52
CA GLY A 80 9.78 -6.10 3.40
C GLY A 80 10.95 -5.11 3.45
N GLY A 81 10.65 -3.82 3.43
CA GLY A 81 11.63 -2.73 3.46
C GLY A 81 11.17 -1.49 2.72
N GLU A 82 10.18 -1.63 1.83
CA GLU A 82 9.52 -0.55 1.10
C GLU A 82 8.00 -0.68 1.26
N THR A 83 7.32 0.46 1.35
CA THR A 83 5.85 0.54 1.36
C THR A 83 5.37 1.36 0.17
N PHE A 84 4.41 0.80 -0.56
CA PHE A 84 3.74 1.44 -1.67
C PHE A 84 2.30 1.72 -1.30
N VAL A 85 1.82 2.93 -1.62
CA VAL A 85 0.46 3.35 -1.28
C VAL A 85 -0.31 3.66 -2.56
N LEU A 86 -1.39 2.92 -2.79
CA LEU A 86 -2.37 3.22 -3.83
C LEU A 86 -3.58 3.89 -3.18
N ARG A 87 -3.88 5.12 -3.61
CA ARG A 87 -5.05 5.87 -3.14
C ARG A 87 -6.22 5.65 -4.10
N LEU A 88 -7.36 5.22 -3.57
CA LEU A 88 -8.57 4.93 -4.33
C LEU A 88 -9.75 5.79 -3.85
N PRO A 89 -10.48 6.45 -4.76
CA PRO A 89 -11.63 7.27 -4.38
C PRO A 89 -12.79 6.40 -3.88
N TYR A 90 -13.49 6.82 -2.82
CA TYR A 90 -14.58 6.04 -2.22
C TYR A 90 -15.80 5.87 -3.13
N GLU A 91 -15.96 6.77 -4.10
CA GLU A 91 -16.98 6.71 -5.12
C GLU A 91 -16.78 5.50 -6.05
N GLU A 92 -15.56 4.96 -6.12
CA GLU A 92 -15.20 3.81 -6.96
C GLU A 92 -14.81 2.57 -6.13
N PHE A 93 -14.17 2.73 -4.96
CA PHE A 93 -13.65 1.64 -4.15
C PHE A 93 -13.77 1.92 -2.65
N PHE A 94 -14.21 0.94 -1.86
CA PHE A 94 -14.30 1.11 -0.41
C PHE A 94 -14.13 -0.20 0.36
N VAL A 95 -13.90 -0.04 1.67
CA VAL A 95 -14.16 -1.05 2.69
C VAL A 95 -15.24 -0.47 3.60
N ASP A 96 -16.08 -1.33 4.17
CA ASP A 96 -17.10 -0.90 5.14
C ASP A 96 -16.45 -0.47 6.47
N GLU A 97 -17.23 0.16 7.35
CA GLU A 97 -16.74 0.60 8.67
C GLU A 97 -16.26 -0.59 9.52
N ALA A 98 -15.31 -0.37 10.42
CA ALA A 98 -14.63 -1.41 11.21
C ALA A 98 -15.59 -2.26 12.07
N HIS A 99 -16.77 -1.73 12.40
CA HIS A 99 -17.80 -2.48 13.12
C HIS A 99 -18.54 -3.51 12.24
N ALA A 100 -18.42 -3.42 10.92
CA ALA A 100 -18.99 -4.40 10.00
C ALA A 100 -18.19 -5.70 10.06
N GLY A 101 -18.87 -6.83 10.22
CA GLY A 101 -18.23 -8.10 10.61
C GLY A 101 -17.12 -8.63 9.68
N ASN A 102 -17.13 -8.24 8.40
CA ASN A 102 -16.10 -8.64 7.42
C ASN A 102 -15.30 -7.45 6.88
N SER A 103 -15.34 -6.30 7.56
CA SER A 103 -14.57 -5.13 7.14
C SER A 103 -13.07 -5.44 7.11
N LEU A 104 -12.38 -4.78 6.19
CA LEU A 104 -10.93 -4.75 6.12
C LEU A 104 -10.36 -3.42 6.62
N GLU A 105 -11.19 -2.48 7.10
CA GLU A 105 -10.71 -1.23 7.70
C GLU A 105 -9.64 -1.50 8.77
N ASP A 106 -8.54 -0.76 8.66
CA ASP A 106 -7.34 -0.83 9.49
C ASP A 106 -6.81 -2.26 9.71
N SER A 107 -7.07 -3.15 8.73
CA SER A 107 -6.69 -4.55 8.76
C SER A 107 -5.79 -4.89 7.59
N CYS A 108 -4.94 -5.89 7.82
CA CYS A 108 -4.03 -6.39 6.80
C CYS A 108 -4.34 -7.83 6.40
N VAL A 109 -3.94 -8.17 5.17
CA VAL A 109 -4.03 -9.52 4.59
C VAL A 109 -2.69 -9.93 3.99
N ALA A 110 -2.42 -11.23 4.04
CA ALA A 110 -1.32 -11.87 3.34
C ALA A 110 -1.74 -12.29 1.91
N PRO A 111 -0.81 -12.50 0.98
CA PRO A 111 -1.14 -12.96 -0.38
C PRO A 111 -1.96 -14.25 -0.44
N SER A 112 -1.83 -15.11 0.56
CA SER A 112 -2.56 -16.39 0.67
C SER A 112 -3.99 -16.25 1.18
N ASP A 113 -4.33 -15.12 1.81
CA ASP A 113 -5.65 -14.90 2.39
C ASP A 113 -6.70 -14.75 1.30
N HIS A 114 -7.94 -15.10 1.63
CA HIS A 114 -9.06 -14.92 0.71
C HIS A 114 -9.84 -13.67 1.09
N ILE A 115 -10.17 -12.88 0.07
CA ILE A 115 -11.01 -11.69 0.18
C ILE A 115 -12.20 -11.83 -0.75
N LEU A 116 -13.29 -11.17 -0.40
CA LEU A 116 -14.44 -10.98 -1.26
C LEU A 116 -14.33 -9.61 -1.92
N ILE A 117 -14.36 -9.61 -3.25
CA ILE A 117 -14.53 -8.41 -4.08
C ILE A 117 -15.98 -8.42 -4.53
N LYS A 118 -16.74 -7.36 -4.28
CA LYS A 118 -18.15 -7.28 -4.67
C LYS A 118 -18.54 -5.88 -5.12
N LYS A 119 -19.48 -5.79 -6.04
CA LYS A 119 -20.16 -4.52 -6.35
C LYS A 119 -21.09 -4.16 -5.19
N LYS A 120 -21.12 -2.89 -4.80
CA LYS A 120 -22.09 -2.40 -3.80
C LYS A 120 -23.54 -2.63 -4.22
N TYR A 121 -23.82 -2.43 -5.51
CA TYR A 121 -25.14 -2.58 -6.11
C TYR A 121 -25.10 -3.63 -7.23
N PRO A 122 -25.62 -4.85 -7.01
CA PRO A 122 -25.65 -5.90 -8.02
C PRO A 122 -26.31 -5.45 -9.32
N GLY A 123 -25.74 -5.82 -10.47
CA GLY A 123 -26.24 -5.43 -11.80
C GLY A 123 -25.93 -3.99 -12.24
N TYR A 124 -25.31 -3.15 -11.39
CA TYR A 124 -24.91 -1.79 -11.72
C TYR A 124 -23.40 -1.60 -11.67
N GLN A 125 -22.87 -0.67 -12.45
CA GLN A 125 -21.51 -0.17 -12.24
C GLN A 125 -21.53 0.80 -11.06
N GLY A 126 -21.32 0.25 -9.87
CA GLY A 126 -21.20 0.99 -8.62
C GLY A 126 -19.86 0.72 -7.95
N PRO A 127 -19.59 1.36 -6.80
CA PRO A 127 -18.31 1.19 -6.12
C PRO A 127 -18.07 -0.27 -5.75
N ILE A 128 -16.82 -0.68 -5.84
CA ILE A 128 -16.34 -1.99 -5.46
C ILE A 128 -16.00 -2.01 -3.97
N GLU A 129 -16.55 -2.99 -3.27
CA GLU A 129 -16.26 -3.25 -1.88
C GLU A 129 -15.25 -4.39 -1.75
N PHE A 130 -14.28 -4.20 -0.87
CA PHE A 130 -13.38 -5.25 -0.41
C PHE A 130 -13.78 -5.69 1.00
N GLN A 131 -13.95 -6.99 1.18
CA GLN A 131 -14.24 -7.60 2.48
C GLN A 131 -13.31 -8.78 2.73
N ARG A 132 -13.14 -9.14 4.00
CA ARG A 132 -12.63 -10.47 4.35
C ARG A 132 -13.59 -11.52 3.79
N ALA A 133 -13.07 -12.54 3.12
CA ALA A 133 -13.93 -13.64 2.72
C ALA A 133 -14.46 -14.32 3.98
N ALA A 134 -15.77 -14.57 4.04
CA ALA A 134 -16.33 -15.39 5.09
C ALA A 134 -15.61 -16.74 5.06
N GLN A 135 -15.10 -17.18 6.21
CA GLN A 135 -14.70 -18.58 6.35
C GLN A 135 -15.97 -19.39 6.11
N LEU A 136 -16.04 -20.12 5.00
CA LEU A 136 -17.03 -21.17 4.81
C LEU A 136 -16.77 -22.16 5.94
N GLY A 137 -17.57 -22.08 7.00
CA GLY A 137 -17.61 -23.07 8.07
C GLY A 137 -18.09 -24.42 7.55
#